data_AF-A0A7X1Z744-F1
#
_entry.id   AF-A0A7X1Z744-F1
#
_cell.length_a   1.000
_cell.length_b   1.000
_cell.length_c   1.000
_cell.angle_alpha   90.00
_cell.angle_beta   90.00
_cell.angle_gamma   90.00
#
_symmetry.space_group_name_H-M   'P 1'
#
loop_
_entity.id
_entity.type
_entity.pdbx_description
1 polymer ?
#
loop_
_entity_poly.entity_id
_entity_poly.type
_entity_poly.pdbx_seq_one_letter_code
_entity_poly.pdbx_strand_id
1 'polypeptide(L)' 'MQMTTSKLVDYCLEHPEILREPICIDDKHLLVGYNGNEIQQFLPRIVRRAEL' A
#
# COMPACT_ATOMS: atom_id res chain seq x y z
N MET A 1 -28.44 -0.73 0.07
CA MET A 1 -27.95 -1.13 1.41
C MET A 1 -26.42 -1.05 1.34
N GLN A 2 -25.77 -0.26 2.21
CA GLN A 2 -24.30 -0.16 2.22
C GLN A 2 -23.68 -1.29 3.05
N MET A 3 -22.51 -1.75 2.64
CA MET A 3 -21.74 -2.75 3.38
C MET A 3 -21.05 -2.09 4.58
N THR A 4 -20.98 -2.81 5.71
CA THR A 4 -20.22 -2.34 6.88
C THR A 4 -18.72 -2.60 6.66
N THR A 5 -17.86 -1.87 7.39
CA THR A 5 -16.41 -2.07 7.32
C THR A 5 -16.00 -3.51 7.69
N SER A 6 -16.62 -4.11 8.71
CA SER A 6 -16.34 -5.51 9.07
C SER A 6 -16.62 -6.46 7.91
N LYS A 7 -17.79 -6.33 7.27
CA LYS A 7 -18.15 -7.16 6.12
C LYS A 7 -17.24 -6.95 4.92
N LEU A 8 -16.74 -5.72 4.73
CA LEU A 8 -15.74 -5.44 3.70
C LEU A 8 -14.41 -6.13 4.01
N VAL A 9 -13.96 -6.10 5.26
CA VAL A 9 -12.75 -6.79 5.69
C VAL A 9 -12.89 -8.30 5.49
N ASP A 10 -14.02 -8.88 5.93
CA ASP A 10 -14.30 -10.31 5.74
C ASP A 10 -14.26 -10.68 4.26
N TYR A 11 -14.88 -9.86 3.40
CA TYR A 11 -14.88 -10.08 1.95
C TYR A 11 -13.48 -9.99 1.33
N CYS A 12 -12.64 -9.04 1.75
CA CYS A 12 -11.25 -8.96 1.30
C CYS A 12 -10.41 -10.17 1.75
N LEU A 13 -10.72 -10.76 2.92
CA LEU A 13 -10.04 -11.97 3.40
C LEU A 13 -10.47 -13.21 2.62
N GLU A 14 -11.74 -13.28 2.21
CA GLU A 14 -12.26 -14.35 1.36
C GLU A 14 -11.73 -14.27 -0.08
N HIS A 15 -11.53 -13.04 -0.59
CA HIS A 15 -11.12 -12.76 -1.96
C HIS A 15 -9.89 -11.83 -2.01
N PRO A 16 -8.68 -12.31 -1.63
CA PRO A 16 -7.49 -11.46 -1.57
C PRO A 16 -7.11 -10.83 -2.91
N GLU A 17 -7.45 -11.46 -4.04
CA GLU A 17 -7.16 -10.99 -5.41
C GLU A 17 -7.81 -9.66 -5.78
N ILE A 18 -8.82 -9.21 -5.02
CA ILE A 18 -9.46 -7.91 -5.24
C ILE A 18 -8.59 -6.77 -4.72
N LEU A 19 -7.64 -7.07 -3.83
CA LEU A 19 -6.70 -6.09 -3.32
C LEU A 19 -5.72 -5.72 -4.43
N ARG A 20 -5.46 -4.42 -4.56
CA ARG A 20 -4.49 -3.94 -5.54
C ARG A 20 -3.07 -4.19 -5.00
N GLU A 21 -2.30 -4.98 -5.72
CA GLU A 21 -0.94 -5.36 -5.35
C GLU A 21 0.13 -4.60 -6.17
N PRO A 22 1.35 -4.38 -5.64
CA PRO A 22 1.78 -4.64 -4.27
C PRO A 22 1.20 -3.64 -3.26
N ILE A 23 1.16 -4.03 -1.98
CA ILE A 23 0.84 -3.12 -0.86
C ILE A 23 2.09 -2.99 0.01
N CYS A 24 2.63 -1.78 0.12
CA CYS A 24 3.77 -1.48 1.00
C CYS A 24 3.32 -0.51 2.10
N ILE A 25 3.72 -0.75 3.35
CA ILE A 25 3.31 0.07 4.48
C ILE A 25 4.47 0.22 5.48
N ASP A 26 4.65 1.43 6.00
CA ASP A 26 5.49 1.75 7.16
C ASP A 26 4.74 2.73 8.10
N ASP A 27 5.40 3.25 9.13
CA ASP A 27 4.78 4.16 10.11
C ASP A 27 4.20 5.46 9.51
N LYS A 28 4.59 5.84 8.29
CA LYS A 28 4.28 7.16 7.67
C LYS A 28 3.77 7.06 6.24
N HIS A 29 3.93 5.92 5.58
CA HIS A 29 3.66 5.75 4.16
C HIS A 29 2.83 4.49 3.92
N LEU A 30 1.88 4.62 2.99
CA LEU A 30 1.12 3.52 2.42
C LEU A 30 1.22 3.64 0.90
N LEU A 31 1.60 2.56 0.23
CA LEU A 31 1.60 2.43 -1.22
C LEU A 31 0.70 1.27 -1.59
N VAL A 32 -0.17 1.50 -2.57
CA VAL A 32 -1.10 0.51 -3.12
C VAL A 32 -0.92 0.49 -4.64
N GLY A 33 -0.45 -0.64 -5.17
CA GLY A 33 0.06 -0.73 -6.53
C GLY A 33 1.52 -0.28 -6.64
N TYR A 34 2.00 -0.07 -7.87
CA TYR A 34 3.37 0.36 -8.12
C TYR A 34 3.41 1.79 -8.68
N ASN A 35 4.15 2.66 -8.00
CA ASN A 35 4.57 3.97 -8.50
C ASN A 35 6.04 4.19 -8.09
N GLY A 36 6.92 4.36 -9.08
CA GLY A 36 8.36 4.50 -8.88
C GLY A 36 8.77 5.69 -8.02
N ASN A 37 8.01 6.78 -8.06
CA ASN A 37 8.32 7.97 -7.25
C ASN A 37 7.81 7.82 -5.82
N GLU A 38 6.69 7.12 -5.62
CA GLU A 38 6.12 6.91 -4.29
C GLU A 38 6.86 5.80 -3.52
N ILE A 39 7.30 4.74 -4.19
CA ILE A 39 8.08 3.67 -3.54
C ILE A 39 9.41 4.19 -2.98
N GLN A 40 10.01 5.23 -3.57
CA GLN A 40 11.23 5.86 -3.03
C GLN A 40 11.03 6.47 -1.64
N GLN A 41 9.79 6.79 -1.23
CA GLN A 41 9.52 7.34 0.11
C GLN A 41 9.85 6.36 1.23
N PHE A 42 9.78 5.05 0.95
CA PHE A 42 10.13 3.97 1.86
C PHE A 42 11.66 3.81 2.05
N LEU A 43 12.47 4.44 1.20
CA LEU A 43 13.93 4.37 1.33
C LEU A 43 14.44 5.33 2.43
N PRO A 44 15.50 4.95 3.16
CA PRO A 44 16.18 5.84 4.08
C PRO A 44 16.61 7.14 3.40
N ARG A 45 16.60 8.25 4.14
CA ARG A 45 16.94 9.58 3.60
C ARG A 45 18.29 9.63 2.89
N ILE A 46 19.28 8.87 3.36
CA ILE A 46 20.62 8.82 2.76
C ILE A 46 20.59 8.19 1.36
N VAL A 47 19.72 7.20 1.13
CA VAL A 47 19.56 6.52 -0.16
C VAL A 47 18.81 7.42 -1.14
N ARG A 48 17.76 8.11 -0.69
CA ARG A 48 16.98 9.04 -1.54
C ARG A 48 17.80 10.16 -2.18
N ARG A 49 18.85 10.64 -1.50
CA ARG A 49 19.69 11.74 -2.03
C ARG A 49 20.70 11.29 -3.08
N ALA A 50 20.95 9.98 -3.19
CA ALA A 50 21.93 9.44 -4.13
C ALA A 50 21.37 9.26 -5.56
N GLU A 51 20.04 9.29 -5.73
CA GLU A 51 19.37 9.20 -7.04
C GLU A 51 19.00 10.57 -7.64
N LEU A 52 19.35 11.67 -6.96
CA LEU A 52 19.20 13.06 -7.41
C LEU A 52 20.54 13.60 -7.90
#